data_AF-A0A378Q154-F1
#
_entry.id   AF-A0A378Q154-F1
#
_cell.length_a   1.000
_cell.length_b   1.000
_cell.length_c   1.000
_cell.angle_alpha   90.00
_cell.angle_beta   90.00
_cell.angle_gamma   90.00
#
_symmetry.space_group_name_H-M   'P 1'
#
loop_
_entity.id
_entity.type
_entity.pdbx_description
1 polymer ?
#
loop_
_entity_poly.entity_id
_entity_poly.type
_entity_poly.pdbx_seq_one_letter_code
_entity_poly.pdbx_strand_id
1 'polypeptide(L)'
;MTTISAKFPKLIGMSMLCSLLFACGGDKPASQSETAQASTTAENKSIAITAIVEHPALDAVRQGTLEALASEGFKEGENLTVNFQSAQGNPATAGQIAKQFVADNPDAIIAIATPSAQAVVNATTSIPVVFSAVTEPVEAKLVPKLDGSGTNVTGASDVLPLGPQIDLIKELIPSVKNIGFVYSPGEVNSTVTLRNLKAIAEPQGITIVEAPAQKSSDIAMSAQSLVGKVDVIYTSTDNNVINTYEALGKVAKEGKIPLVSSDPSVVERGSWRELS
;
A
#
# COMPACT_ATOMS: atom_id res chain seq x y z
N MET A 1 15.17 -4.61 1.41
CA MET A 1 15.13 -3.28 2.05
C MET A 1 16.31 -2.47 1.58
N THR A 2 16.07 -1.36 0.88
CA THR A 2 17.12 -0.41 0.48
C THR A 2 16.58 1.00 0.64
N THR A 3 16.87 1.63 1.78
CA THR A 3 16.45 3.00 2.10
C THR A 3 17.41 4.02 1.49
N ILE A 4 16.91 4.87 0.59
CA ILE A 4 17.68 6.00 0.04
C ILE A 4 17.15 7.29 0.68
N SER A 5 17.96 7.88 1.56
CA SER A 5 17.66 9.17 2.18
C SER A 5 17.90 10.32 1.20
N ALA A 6 16.84 11.07 0.85
CA ALA A 6 16.93 12.26 0.01
C ALA A 6 17.08 13.52 0.88
N LYS A 7 18.20 14.24 0.74
CA LYS A 7 18.42 15.54 1.39
C LYS A 7 18.11 16.69 0.42
N PHE A 8 17.18 17.56 0.79
CA PHE A 8 16.92 18.82 0.10
C PHE A 8 17.84 19.95 0.60
N PRO A 9 18.42 20.78 -0.28
CA PRO A 9 19.19 21.95 0.12
C PRO A 9 18.28 23.16 0.43
N LYS A 10 18.54 23.87 1.53
CA LYS A 10 17.88 25.14 1.85
C LYS A 10 18.48 26.28 1.03
N LEU A 11 17.64 27.02 0.30
CA LEU A 11 18.04 28.23 -0.40
C LEU A 11 17.98 29.43 0.57
N ILE A 12 19.09 30.15 0.74
CA ILE A 12 19.17 31.35 1.59
C ILE A 12 19.08 32.59 0.71
N GLY A 13 18.03 33.39 0.90
CA GLY A 13 17.86 34.68 0.23
C GLY A 13 18.67 35.78 0.94
N MET A 14 19.60 36.41 0.22
CA MET A 14 20.38 37.54 0.71
C MET A 14 19.64 38.86 0.40
N SER A 15 19.22 39.60 1.43
CA SER A 15 18.61 40.94 1.26
C SER A 15 19.55 42.05 1.74
N MET A 16 19.46 43.19 1.07
CA MET A 16 20.50 44.20 0.99
C MET A 16 20.36 45.31 2.05
N LEU A 17 21.52 45.74 2.52
CA LEU A 17 21.83 46.90 3.36
C LEU A 17 20.99 48.16 3.06
N CYS A 18 20.50 48.84 4.09
CA CYS A 18 20.30 50.30 4.05
C CYS A 18 20.47 50.91 5.45
N SER A 19 21.36 51.90 5.57
CA SER A 19 21.78 52.50 6.85
C SER A 19 21.67 54.02 6.82
N LEU A 20 20.99 54.62 7.81
CA LEU A 20 21.03 56.05 8.10
C LEU A 20 21.07 56.30 9.62
N LEU A 21 21.89 57.26 10.03
CA LEU A 21 22.23 57.61 11.42
C LEU A 21 21.65 58.98 11.83
N PHE A 22 21.68 59.22 13.16
CA PHE A 22 21.51 60.49 13.92
C PHE A 22 20.07 60.90 14.31
N ALA A 23 19.81 61.46 15.51
CA ALA A 23 20.68 61.75 16.66
C ALA A 23 19.97 61.76 18.05
N CYS A 24 20.77 61.49 19.09
CA CYS A 24 20.76 62.02 20.47
C CYS A 24 19.44 62.34 21.22
N GLY A 25 19.21 61.59 22.30
CA GLY A 25 18.43 61.98 23.47
C GLY A 25 18.53 60.88 24.54
N GLY A 26 19.14 61.15 25.70
CA GLY A 26 19.51 60.09 26.65
C GLY A 26 18.62 60.04 27.89
N ASP A 27 18.33 58.82 28.37
CA ASP A 27 18.49 58.45 29.79
C ASP A 27 18.31 56.93 30.03
N LYS A 28 19.26 56.33 30.76
CA LYS A 28 19.31 54.98 31.40
C LYS A 28 18.89 53.69 30.63
N PRO A 29 19.61 52.56 30.84
CA PRO A 29 19.33 51.31 30.15
C PRO A 29 18.19 50.50 30.82
N ALA A 30 17.06 50.35 30.13
CA ALA A 30 16.14 49.25 30.38
C ALA A 30 16.53 48.07 29.47
N SER A 31 16.95 46.96 30.06
CA SER A 31 17.28 45.72 29.34
C SER A 31 16.01 45.04 28.81
N GLN A 32 15.47 45.55 27.71
CA GLN A 32 14.48 44.81 26.93
C GLN A 32 15.20 43.76 26.10
N SER A 33 15.25 42.56 26.65
CA SER A 33 15.60 41.35 25.92
C SER A 33 14.49 41.07 24.91
N GLU A 34 14.62 41.60 23.69
CA GLU A 34 13.85 41.12 22.54
C GLU A 34 14.31 39.70 22.21
N THR A 35 13.83 38.72 22.97
CA THR A 35 13.72 37.36 22.49
C THR A 35 12.75 37.38 21.33
N ALA A 36 13.29 37.54 20.13
CA ALA A 36 12.62 37.18 18.89
C ALA A 36 12.33 35.68 18.93
N GLN A 37 11.24 35.31 19.60
CA GLN A 37 10.59 34.03 19.37
C GLN A 37 10.17 34.05 17.90
N ALA A 38 10.99 33.40 17.08
CA ALA A 38 10.55 32.93 15.78
C ALA A 38 9.43 31.92 16.06
N SER A 39 8.19 32.43 16.13
CA SER A 39 6.98 31.63 16.09
C SER A 39 6.94 30.96 14.73
N THR A 40 7.65 29.85 14.61
CA THR A 40 7.40 28.85 13.57
C THR A 40 6.05 28.25 13.89
N THR A 41 4.99 28.96 13.51
CA THR A 41 3.67 28.36 13.30
C THR A 41 3.92 27.23 12.32
N ALA A 42 3.96 25.99 12.82
CA ALA A 42 4.12 24.83 11.97
C ALA A 42 2.95 24.85 10.99
N GLU A 43 3.26 25.03 9.70
CA GLU A 43 2.25 25.06 8.65
C GLU A 43 1.53 23.71 8.68
N ASN A 44 0.28 23.70 9.14
CA ASN A 44 -0.47 22.48 9.41
C ASN A 44 -0.61 21.71 8.10
N LYS A 45 0.09 20.57 8.00
CA LYS A 45 0.11 19.78 6.78
C LYS A 45 -1.12 18.90 6.68
N SER A 46 -1.50 18.58 5.46
CA SER A 46 -2.70 17.81 5.15
C SER A 46 -2.33 16.60 4.31
N ILE A 47 -2.78 15.42 4.75
CA ILE A 47 -2.69 14.21 3.94
C ILE A 47 -4.06 13.53 3.83
N ALA A 48 -4.31 12.94 2.67
CA ALA A 48 -5.45 12.06 2.49
C ALA A 48 -4.95 10.61 2.32
N ILE A 49 -5.59 9.66 2.97
CA ILE A 49 -5.22 8.24 2.94
C ILE A 49 -6.41 7.45 2.40
N THR A 50 -6.23 6.69 1.33
CA THR A 50 -7.26 5.78 0.81
C THR A 50 -6.78 4.34 0.81
N ALA A 51 -7.65 3.42 1.23
CA ALA A 51 -7.46 1.98 1.12
C ALA A 51 -8.64 1.35 0.35
N ILE A 52 -8.41 0.25 -0.37
CA ILE A 52 -9.47 -0.39 -1.16
C ILE A 52 -10.52 -1.03 -0.25
N VAL A 53 -10.09 -1.62 0.86
CA VAL A 53 -10.91 -2.22 1.91
C VAL A 53 -10.10 -2.23 3.21
N GLU A 54 -10.73 -2.48 4.35
CA GLU A 54 -10.05 -2.63 5.63
C GLU A 54 -9.80 -4.12 5.92
N HIS A 55 -8.54 -4.49 6.07
CA HIS A 55 -8.09 -5.80 6.56
C HIS A 55 -6.70 -5.67 7.20
N PRO A 56 -6.28 -6.59 8.09
CA PRO A 56 -5.14 -6.38 8.99
C PRO A 56 -3.84 -5.92 8.33
N ALA A 57 -3.49 -6.46 7.15
CA ALA A 57 -2.31 -6.01 6.40
C ALA A 57 -2.39 -4.54 5.94
N LEU A 58 -3.51 -4.08 5.38
CA LEU A 58 -3.66 -2.67 4.95
C LEU A 58 -3.82 -1.71 6.14
N ASP A 59 -4.46 -2.18 7.21
CA ASP A 59 -4.55 -1.43 8.47
C ASP A 59 -3.17 -1.23 9.09
N ALA A 60 -2.30 -2.25 9.06
CA ALA A 60 -0.91 -2.16 9.47
C ALA A 60 -0.09 -1.21 8.59
N VAL A 61 -0.33 -1.18 7.28
CA VAL A 61 0.28 -0.19 6.37
C VAL A 61 -0.16 1.23 6.69
N ARG A 62 -1.45 1.47 6.97
CA ARG A 62 -1.95 2.78 7.43
C ARG A 62 -1.30 3.18 8.74
N GLN A 63 -1.29 2.29 9.72
CA GLN A 63 -0.71 2.54 11.05
C GLN A 63 0.79 2.85 10.96
N GLY A 64 1.57 2.02 10.26
CA GLY A 64 3.01 2.26 10.05
C GLY A 64 3.31 3.54 9.27
N THR A 65 2.41 3.99 8.39
CA THR A 65 2.51 5.30 7.71
C THR A 65 2.38 6.44 8.72
N LEU A 66 1.38 6.39 9.61
CA LEU A 66 1.16 7.41 10.64
C LEU A 66 2.30 7.42 11.67
N GLU A 67 2.82 6.26 12.06
CA GLU A 67 3.98 6.13 12.95
C GLU A 67 5.26 6.69 12.32
N ALA A 68 5.50 6.42 11.03
CA ALA A 68 6.64 6.98 10.30
C ALA A 68 6.55 8.52 10.22
N LEU A 69 5.37 9.06 9.89
CA LEU A 69 5.12 10.51 9.88
C LEU A 69 5.35 11.13 11.26
N ALA A 70 4.83 10.52 12.33
CA ALA A 70 5.03 10.97 13.69
C ALA A 70 6.51 10.95 14.12
N SER A 71 7.29 9.97 13.65
CA SER A 71 8.73 9.87 13.90
C SER A 71 9.54 10.99 13.21
N GLU A 72 9.07 11.47 12.05
CA GLU A 72 9.61 12.63 11.33
C GLU A 72 9.02 13.98 11.84
N GLY A 73 8.17 13.93 12.88
CA GLY A 73 7.62 15.12 13.55
C GLY A 73 6.29 15.63 12.99
N PHE A 74 5.61 14.88 12.10
CA PHE A 74 4.27 15.18 11.61
C PHE A 74 3.24 14.35 12.37
N LYS A 75 2.49 14.98 13.28
CA LYS A 75 1.55 14.30 14.18
C LYS A 75 0.13 14.81 14.00
N GLU A 76 -0.79 13.86 13.91
CA GLU A 76 -2.21 14.14 13.75
C GLU A 76 -2.75 14.97 14.93
N GLY A 77 -3.47 16.05 14.61
CA GLY A 77 -4.04 16.96 15.60
C GLY A 77 -3.07 17.98 16.23
N GLU A 78 -1.75 17.85 16.00
CA GLU A 78 -0.76 18.87 16.39
C GLU A 78 -0.37 19.75 15.18
N ASN A 79 0.16 19.14 14.11
CA ASN A 79 0.65 19.81 12.91
C ASN A 79 0.39 19.02 11.60
N LEU A 80 -0.39 17.95 11.70
CA LEU A 80 -0.87 17.14 10.58
C LEU A 80 -2.40 16.97 10.70
N THR A 81 -3.07 17.06 9.57
CA THR A 81 -4.50 16.72 9.39
C THR A 81 -4.58 15.50 8.48
N VAL A 82 -5.29 14.45 8.91
CA VAL A 82 -5.42 13.19 8.16
C VAL A 82 -6.88 12.99 7.76
N ASN A 83 -7.15 12.76 6.47
CA ASN A 83 -8.45 12.31 5.97
C ASN A 83 -8.34 10.86 5.49
N PHE A 84 -8.81 9.88 6.27
CA PHE A 84 -8.84 8.47 5.87
C PHE A 84 -10.19 8.09 5.26
N GLN A 85 -10.17 7.40 4.11
CA GLN A 85 -11.36 6.84 3.45
C GLN A 85 -11.11 5.43 2.91
N SER A 86 -11.91 4.46 3.37
CA SER A 86 -11.94 3.09 2.84
C SER A 86 -12.97 2.98 1.72
N ALA A 87 -12.58 2.39 0.58
CA ALA A 87 -13.48 2.16 -0.56
C ALA A 87 -14.39 0.93 -0.39
N GLN A 88 -14.31 0.20 0.74
CA GLN A 88 -15.17 -0.93 1.09
C GLN A 88 -15.24 -2.03 0.00
N GLY A 89 -14.09 -2.33 -0.61
CA GLY A 89 -13.94 -3.32 -1.68
C GLY A 89 -14.48 -2.88 -3.04
N ASN A 90 -14.88 -1.62 -3.22
CA ASN A 90 -15.59 -1.16 -4.40
C ASN A 90 -14.76 -0.17 -5.25
N PRO A 91 -14.33 -0.55 -6.47
CA PRO A 91 -13.56 0.33 -7.35
C PRO A 91 -14.26 1.64 -7.75
N ALA A 92 -15.60 1.65 -7.83
CA ALA A 92 -16.35 2.88 -8.11
C ALA A 92 -16.30 3.85 -6.92
N THR A 93 -16.38 3.33 -5.69
CA THR A 93 -16.17 4.11 -4.45
C THR A 93 -14.74 4.65 -4.37
N ALA A 94 -13.73 3.84 -4.73
CA ALA A 94 -12.34 4.32 -4.81
C ALA A 94 -12.19 5.50 -5.80
N GLY A 95 -12.87 5.43 -6.95
CA GLY A 95 -12.93 6.53 -7.92
C GLY A 95 -13.70 7.77 -7.44
N GLN A 96 -14.63 7.64 -6.48
CA GLN A 96 -15.30 8.77 -5.83
C GLN A 96 -14.39 9.41 -4.77
N ILE A 97 -13.75 8.60 -3.92
CA ILE A 97 -12.78 9.04 -2.91
C ILE A 97 -11.62 9.80 -3.57
N ALA A 98 -11.05 9.27 -4.66
CA ALA A 98 -9.99 9.93 -5.40
C ALA A 98 -10.39 11.32 -5.91
N LYS A 99 -11.62 11.49 -6.43
CA LYS A 99 -12.14 12.80 -6.87
C LYS A 99 -12.34 13.76 -5.70
N GLN A 100 -12.82 13.28 -4.56
CA GLN A 100 -12.97 14.09 -3.35
C GLN A 100 -11.60 14.58 -2.86
N PHE A 101 -10.61 13.69 -2.75
CA PHE A 101 -9.25 14.05 -2.32
C PHE A 101 -8.58 15.06 -3.26
N VAL A 102 -8.84 14.99 -4.57
CA VAL A 102 -8.34 16.01 -5.51
C VAL A 102 -9.04 17.36 -5.33
N ALA A 103 -10.34 17.38 -4.97
CA ALA A 103 -11.06 18.60 -4.63
C ALA A 103 -10.63 19.21 -3.29
N ASP A 104 -10.30 18.36 -2.31
CA ASP A 104 -9.78 18.76 -0.99
C ASP A 104 -8.34 19.31 -1.07
N ASN A 105 -7.59 18.97 -2.13
CA ASN A 105 -6.23 19.43 -2.43
C ASN A 105 -5.24 19.34 -1.24
N PRO A 106 -5.00 18.13 -0.69
CA PRO A 106 -4.02 17.91 0.37
C PRO A 106 -2.58 18.08 -0.12
N ASP A 107 -1.62 18.23 0.80
CA ASP A 107 -0.18 18.27 0.50
C ASP A 107 0.32 16.95 -0.12
N ALA A 108 -0.29 15.81 0.24
CA ALA A 108 -0.04 14.50 -0.37
C ALA A 108 -1.21 13.52 -0.22
N ILE A 109 -1.26 12.51 -1.10
CA ILE A 109 -2.21 11.39 -1.01
C ILE A 109 -1.43 10.08 -0.81
N ILE A 110 -1.75 9.35 0.25
CA ILE A 110 -1.26 7.98 0.47
C ILE A 110 -2.30 7.01 -0.08
N ALA A 111 -1.92 6.19 -1.05
CA ALA A 111 -2.82 5.24 -1.71
C ALA A 111 -2.42 3.79 -1.40
N ILE A 112 -3.19 3.16 -0.53
CA ILE A 112 -2.96 1.81 -0.03
C ILE A 112 -3.73 0.82 -0.91
N ALA A 113 -3.03 -0.21 -1.38
CA ALA A 113 -3.47 -1.19 -2.38
C ALA A 113 -3.62 -0.67 -3.81
N THR A 114 -3.34 -1.55 -4.77
CA THR A 114 -3.33 -1.26 -6.22
C THR A 114 -4.59 -0.55 -6.73
N PRO A 115 -5.84 -0.96 -6.40
CA PRO A 115 -7.03 -0.32 -6.95
C PRO A 115 -7.21 1.13 -6.49
N SER A 116 -6.86 1.44 -5.24
CA SER A 116 -6.90 2.80 -4.68
C SER A 116 -5.85 3.68 -5.35
N ALA A 117 -4.63 3.16 -5.53
CA ALA A 117 -3.56 3.87 -6.21
C ALA A 117 -3.91 4.16 -7.67
N GLN A 118 -4.52 3.20 -8.39
CA GLN A 118 -5.03 3.42 -9.74
C GLN A 118 -6.13 4.50 -9.77
N ALA A 119 -7.05 4.51 -8.81
CA ALA A 119 -8.09 5.53 -8.72
C ALA A 119 -7.49 6.95 -8.52
N VAL A 120 -6.50 7.09 -7.63
CA VAL A 120 -5.83 8.37 -7.35
C VAL A 120 -4.97 8.85 -8.53
N VAL A 121 -4.16 7.98 -9.12
CA VAL A 121 -3.29 8.34 -10.27
C VAL A 121 -4.12 8.74 -11.51
N ASN A 122 -5.29 8.13 -11.70
CA ASN A 122 -6.23 8.55 -12.75
C ASN A 122 -6.93 9.89 -12.44
N ALA A 123 -6.94 10.34 -11.18
CA ALA A 123 -7.60 11.57 -10.75
C ALA A 123 -6.66 12.79 -10.68
N THR A 124 -5.34 12.59 -10.47
CA THR A 124 -4.38 13.70 -10.36
C THR A 124 -2.98 13.39 -10.87
N THR A 125 -2.41 14.35 -11.59
CA THR A 125 -1.02 14.39 -12.05
C THR A 125 -0.19 15.47 -11.35
N SER A 126 -0.77 16.20 -10.37
CA SER A 126 -0.15 17.35 -9.70
C SER A 126 0.08 17.13 -8.21
N ILE A 127 -0.87 16.51 -7.51
CA ILE A 127 -0.76 16.24 -6.06
C ILE A 127 0.22 15.07 -5.88
N PRO A 128 1.21 15.14 -4.96
CA PRO A 128 2.09 14.02 -4.67
C PRO A 128 1.31 12.77 -4.23
N VAL A 129 1.57 11.64 -4.89
CA VAL A 129 0.96 10.34 -4.57
C VAL A 129 2.03 9.39 -4.09
N VAL A 130 1.85 8.83 -2.89
CA VAL A 130 2.70 7.77 -2.32
C VAL A 130 1.87 6.49 -2.23
N PHE A 131 2.15 5.50 -3.07
CA PHE A 131 1.49 4.21 -3.00
C PHE A 131 2.17 3.26 -1.99
N SER A 132 1.40 2.33 -1.43
CA SER A 132 1.91 1.24 -0.59
C SER A 132 1.01 0.01 -0.73
N ALA A 133 1.53 -1.18 -0.41
CA ALA A 133 0.90 -2.47 -0.71
C ALA A 133 0.48 -2.61 -2.20
N VAL A 134 1.37 -2.22 -3.11
CA VAL A 134 1.17 -2.37 -4.56
C VAL A 134 2.17 -3.36 -5.12
N THR A 135 1.66 -4.49 -5.62
CA THR A 135 2.52 -5.60 -6.03
C THR A 135 3.36 -5.22 -7.24
N GLU A 136 2.73 -4.79 -8.33
CA GLU A 136 3.42 -4.54 -9.61
C GLU A 136 3.05 -3.16 -10.16
N PRO A 137 3.67 -2.07 -9.65
CA PRO A 137 3.23 -0.69 -9.92
C PRO A 137 3.45 -0.23 -11.37
N VAL A 138 4.33 -0.89 -12.12
CA VAL A 138 4.52 -0.66 -13.57
C VAL A 138 3.39 -1.32 -14.38
N GLU A 139 3.09 -2.59 -14.11
CA GLU A 139 1.98 -3.32 -14.75
C GLU A 139 0.62 -2.70 -14.41
N ALA A 140 0.47 -2.20 -13.18
CA ALA A 140 -0.68 -1.43 -12.71
C ALA A 140 -0.76 0.00 -13.30
N LYS A 141 0.25 0.44 -14.07
CA LYS A 141 0.34 1.75 -14.73
C LYS A 141 0.38 2.95 -13.77
N LEU A 142 0.89 2.77 -12.56
CA LEU A 142 1.09 3.86 -11.60
C LEU A 142 2.35 4.67 -11.90
N VAL A 143 3.40 3.99 -12.35
CA VAL A 143 4.70 4.57 -12.70
C VAL A 143 5.24 3.94 -13.99
N PRO A 144 6.02 4.67 -14.81
CA PRO A 144 6.59 4.10 -16.04
C PRO A 144 7.74 3.11 -15.77
N LYS A 145 8.39 3.22 -14.61
CA LYS A 145 9.52 2.38 -14.16
C LYS A 145 9.71 2.53 -12.64
N LEU A 146 10.48 1.63 -12.03
CA LEU A 146 10.74 1.61 -10.58
C LEU A 146 11.84 2.62 -10.15
N ASP A 147 12.84 2.84 -11.00
CA ASP A 147 14.03 3.66 -10.75
C ASP A 147 13.78 5.16 -11.04
N GLY A 148 12.92 5.76 -10.21
CA GLY A 148 12.52 7.17 -10.32
C GLY A 148 11.45 7.37 -11.39
N SER A 149 10.21 7.58 -10.96
CA SER A 149 9.03 7.63 -11.84
C SER A 149 9.04 8.78 -12.85
N GLY A 150 9.65 9.92 -12.50
CA GLY A 150 9.54 11.15 -13.29
C GLY A 150 8.13 11.78 -13.27
N THR A 151 7.27 11.35 -12.35
CA THR A 151 5.87 11.81 -12.19
C THR A 151 5.63 12.30 -10.76
N ASN A 152 4.39 12.72 -10.45
CA ASN A 152 3.93 12.97 -9.08
C ASN A 152 3.78 11.69 -8.23
N VAL A 153 4.05 10.51 -8.78
CA VAL A 153 3.75 9.20 -8.15
C VAL A 153 5.04 8.51 -7.72
N THR A 154 5.09 8.03 -6.48
CA THR A 154 6.16 7.18 -5.93
C THR A 154 5.56 6.19 -4.93
N GLY A 155 6.33 5.29 -4.34
CA GLY A 155 5.79 4.38 -3.32
C GLY A 155 6.64 3.16 -2.99
N ALA A 156 6.04 2.25 -2.22
CA ALA A 156 6.60 0.95 -1.86
C ALA A 156 5.81 -0.19 -2.53
N SER A 157 6.53 -1.17 -3.08
CA SER A 157 5.96 -2.37 -3.67
C SER A 157 6.08 -3.58 -2.74
N ASP A 158 5.06 -4.44 -2.76
CA ASP A 158 4.99 -5.71 -2.02
C ASP A 158 5.14 -6.94 -2.94
N VAL A 159 5.88 -6.80 -4.05
CA VAL A 159 6.09 -7.87 -5.04
C VAL A 159 6.56 -9.18 -4.40
N LEU A 160 5.87 -10.27 -4.73
CA LEU A 160 6.06 -11.57 -4.08
C LEU A 160 7.22 -12.38 -4.69
N PRO A 161 8.09 -13.02 -3.88
CA PRO A 161 9.12 -13.93 -4.36
C PRO A 161 8.52 -15.31 -4.71
N LEU A 162 7.77 -15.38 -5.82
CA LEU A 162 6.98 -16.56 -6.20
C LEU A 162 7.79 -17.86 -6.39
N GLY A 163 9.08 -17.77 -6.75
CA GLY A 163 9.97 -18.94 -6.89
C GLY A 163 10.16 -19.68 -5.56
N PRO A 164 10.77 -19.05 -4.54
CA PRO A 164 10.84 -19.59 -3.17
C PRO A 164 9.50 -20.08 -2.61
N GLN A 165 8.39 -19.41 -2.94
CA GLN A 165 7.06 -19.82 -2.52
C GLN A 165 6.62 -21.16 -3.14
N ILE A 166 6.91 -21.40 -4.42
CA ILE A 166 6.68 -22.70 -5.09
C ILE A 166 7.61 -23.78 -4.51
N ASP A 167 8.88 -23.45 -4.21
CA ASP A 167 9.82 -24.40 -3.64
C ASP A 167 9.41 -24.85 -2.22
N LEU A 168 8.92 -23.95 -1.38
CA LEU A 168 8.38 -24.29 -0.07
C LEU A 168 7.08 -25.13 -0.17
N ILE A 169 6.21 -24.86 -1.16
CA ILE A 169 5.06 -25.75 -1.46
C ILE A 169 5.53 -27.16 -1.84
N LYS A 170 6.63 -27.31 -2.60
CA LYS A 170 7.21 -28.61 -2.96
C LYS A 170 7.89 -29.32 -1.79
N GLU A 171 8.54 -28.60 -0.87
CA GLU A 171 9.07 -29.17 0.38
C GLU A 171 7.93 -29.77 1.22
N LEU A 172 6.84 -29.02 1.32
CA LEU A 172 5.65 -29.38 2.09
C LEU A 172 4.82 -30.50 1.46
N ILE A 173 4.71 -30.50 0.13
CA ILE A 173 3.89 -31.44 -0.65
C ILE A 173 4.75 -31.93 -1.82
N PRO A 174 5.67 -32.89 -1.61
CA PRO A 174 6.61 -33.34 -2.65
C PRO A 174 5.95 -33.95 -3.90
N SER A 175 4.68 -34.35 -3.79
CA SER A 175 3.87 -34.89 -4.88
C SER A 175 3.02 -33.84 -5.62
N VAL A 176 3.17 -32.54 -5.31
CA VAL A 176 2.31 -31.48 -5.88
C VAL A 176 2.33 -31.47 -7.42
N LYS A 177 1.14 -31.40 -8.01
CA LYS A 177 0.89 -31.29 -9.45
C LYS A 177 -0.13 -30.23 -9.81
N ASN A 178 -1.04 -29.88 -8.91
CA ASN A 178 -2.13 -28.95 -9.14
C ASN A 178 -2.21 -27.98 -7.96
N ILE A 179 -1.84 -26.71 -8.20
CA ILE A 179 -1.99 -25.62 -7.24
C ILE A 179 -3.24 -24.83 -7.61
N GLY A 180 -4.24 -24.82 -6.73
CA GLY A 180 -5.42 -23.97 -6.87
C GLY A 180 -5.10 -22.52 -6.53
N PHE A 181 -5.55 -21.58 -7.37
CA PHE A 181 -5.34 -20.15 -7.14
C PHE A 181 -6.69 -19.41 -7.19
N VAL A 182 -7.16 -18.99 -6.02
CA VAL A 182 -8.36 -18.13 -5.90
C VAL A 182 -7.91 -16.67 -6.04
N TYR A 183 -8.52 -15.93 -6.96
CA TYR A 183 -8.07 -14.58 -7.30
C TYR A 183 -9.19 -13.69 -7.84
N SER A 184 -8.98 -12.38 -7.76
CA SER A 184 -9.86 -11.33 -8.28
C SER A 184 -9.46 -10.92 -9.70
N PRO A 185 -10.27 -11.23 -10.75
CA PRO A 185 -9.95 -10.83 -12.12
C PRO A 185 -9.99 -9.31 -12.36
N GLY A 186 -10.66 -8.56 -11.48
CA GLY A 186 -10.69 -7.10 -11.48
C GLY A 186 -9.44 -6.44 -10.87
N GLU A 187 -8.53 -7.21 -10.27
CA GLU A 187 -7.31 -6.70 -9.63
C GLU A 187 -6.06 -7.00 -10.48
N VAL A 188 -5.30 -5.95 -10.81
CA VAL A 188 -4.08 -6.08 -11.63
C VAL A 188 -2.98 -6.82 -10.86
N ASN A 189 -2.82 -6.55 -9.56
CA ASN A 189 -1.94 -7.30 -8.65
C ASN A 189 -2.18 -8.82 -8.73
N SER A 190 -3.44 -9.25 -8.66
CA SER A 190 -3.81 -10.67 -8.67
C SER A 190 -3.65 -11.33 -10.04
N THR A 191 -4.04 -10.64 -11.12
CA THR A 191 -3.91 -11.16 -12.50
C THR A 191 -2.46 -11.22 -12.99
N VAL A 192 -1.62 -10.25 -12.59
CA VAL A 192 -0.17 -10.29 -12.81
C VAL A 192 0.46 -11.44 -12.00
N THR A 193 0.08 -11.58 -10.72
CA THR A 193 0.59 -12.66 -9.86
C THR A 193 0.25 -14.04 -10.42
N LEU A 194 -0.99 -14.27 -10.87
CA LEU A 194 -1.39 -15.51 -11.54
C LEU A 194 -0.50 -15.82 -12.76
N ARG A 195 -0.28 -14.83 -13.63
CA ARG A 195 0.53 -14.99 -14.84
C ARG A 195 1.97 -15.35 -14.50
N ASN A 196 2.56 -14.65 -13.53
CA ASN A 196 3.94 -14.86 -13.10
C ASN A 196 4.09 -16.22 -12.39
N LEU A 197 3.09 -16.62 -11.57
CA LEU A 197 3.03 -17.93 -10.92
C LEU A 197 2.99 -19.07 -11.95
N LYS A 198 2.15 -18.97 -12.98
CA LYS A 198 2.09 -19.94 -14.10
C LYS A 198 3.42 -20.05 -14.83
N ALA A 199 4.05 -18.92 -15.16
CA ALA A 199 5.34 -18.89 -15.85
C ALA A 199 6.47 -19.59 -15.07
N ILE A 200 6.39 -19.64 -13.73
CA ILE A 200 7.38 -20.31 -12.87
C ILE A 200 7.00 -21.77 -12.57
N ALA A 201 5.70 -22.07 -12.41
CA ALA A 201 5.20 -23.39 -12.02
C ALA A 201 5.09 -24.38 -13.20
N GLU A 202 4.59 -23.95 -14.34
CA GLU A 202 4.33 -24.82 -15.50
C GLU A 202 5.61 -25.52 -16.03
N PRO A 203 6.78 -24.86 -16.14
CA PRO A 203 8.04 -25.53 -16.51
C PRO A 203 8.50 -26.61 -15.52
N GLN A 204 7.99 -26.61 -14.29
CA GLN A 204 8.27 -27.61 -13.26
C GLN A 204 7.27 -28.78 -13.28
N GLY A 205 6.33 -28.79 -14.23
CA GLY A 205 5.26 -29.79 -14.31
C GLY A 205 4.22 -29.64 -13.20
N ILE A 206 3.96 -28.39 -12.78
CA ILE A 206 2.91 -28.00 -11.83
C ILE A 206 1.88 -27.13 -12.57
N THR A 207 0.63 -27.55 -12.58
CA THR A 207 -0.50 -26.81 -13.16
C THR A 207 -1.07 -25.83 -12.14
N ILE A 208 -1.33 -24.59 -12.56
CA ILE A 208 -2.15 -23.66 -11.77
C ILE A 208 -3.62 -23.81 -12.19
N VAL A 209 -4.47 -24.18 -11.24
CA VAL A 209 -5.92 -24.33 -11.43
C VAL A 209 -6.59 -23.04 -10.98
N GLU A 210 -7.04 -22.25 -11.95
CA GLU A 210 -7.63 -20.93 -11.76
C GLU A 210 -9.04 -20.99 -11.17
N ALA A 211 -9.28 -20.22 -10.10
CA ALA A 211 -10.58 -20.05 -9.46
C ALA A 211 -10.93 -18.55 -9.33
N PRO A 212 -11.44 -17.90 -10.40
CA PRO A 212 -11.78 -16.49 -10.37
C PRO A 212 -12.94 -16.21 -9.40
N ALA A 213 -12.84 -15.14 -8.62
CA ALA A 213 -13.90 -14.57 -7.78
C ALA A 213 -14.06 -13.08 -8.14
N GLN A 214 -15.26 -12.61 -8.49
CA GLN A 214 -15.40 -11.21 -8.96
C GLN A 214 -15.46 -10.20 -7.80
N LYS A 215 -15.62 -10.70 -6.57
CA LYS A 215 -15.80 -9.95 -5.32
C LYS A 215 -15.62 -10.91 -4.14
N SER A 216 -15.35 -10.34 -2.96
CA SER A 216 -15.26 -11.05 -1.66
C SER A 216 -16.33 -12.13 -1.43
N SER A 217 -17.60 -11.86 -1.75
CA SER A 217 -18.70 -12.81 -1.53
C SER A 217 -18.67 -14.06 -2.44
N ASP A 218 -17.90 -14.06 -3.53
CA ASP A 218 -17.76 -15.22 -4.42
C ASP A 218 -16.64 -16.18 -3.96
N ILE A 219 -15.73 -15.74 -3.08
CA ILE A 219 -14.50 -16.46 -2.68
C ILE A 219 -14.77 -17.91 -2.25
N ALA A 220 -15.80 -18.14 -1.43
CA ALA A 220 -16.15 -19.49 -0.97
C ALA A 220 -16.61 -20.40 -2.13
N MET A 221 -17.34 -19.87 -3.12
CA MET A 221 -17.79 -20.62 -4.28
C MET A 221 -16.63 -20.93 -5.24
N SER A 222 -15.75 -19.96 -5.46
CA SER A 222 -14.55 -20.14 -6.27
C SER A 222 -13.61 -21.18 -5.64
N ALA A 223 -13.40 -21.13 -4.31
CA ALA A 223 -12.69 -22.15 -3.56
C ALA A 223 -13.34 -23.54 -3.66
N GLN A 224 -14.66 -23.61 -3.54
CA GLN A 224 -15.41 -24.87 -3.63
C GLN A 224 -15.23 -25.56 -4.98
N SER A 225 -15.00 -24.77 -6.05
CA SER A 225 -14.73 -25.29 -7.40
C SER A 225 -13.40 -26.07 -7.51
N LEU A 226 -12.47 -25.89 -6.57
CA LEU A 226 -11.15 -26.54 -6.52
C LEU A 226 -11.18 -27.88 -5.77
N VAL A 227 -12.24 -28.16 -5.00
CA VAL A 227 -12.34 -29.38 -4.17
C VAL A 227 -12.29 -30.64 -5.04
N GLY A 228 -11.36 -31.53 -4.72
CA GLY A 228 -11.09 -32.76 -5.48
C GLY A 228 -10.30 -32.56 -6.78
N LYS A 229 -9.79 -31.34 -7.06
CA LYS A 229 -9.02 -31.02 -8.29
C LYS A 229 -7.59 -30.54 -8.04
N VAL A 230 -7.26 -30.16 -6.80
CA VAL A 230 -5.97 -29.56 -6.45
C VAL A 230 -5.35 -30.23 -5.23
N ASP A 231 -4.02 -30.24 -5.17
CA ASP A 231 -3.24 -30.79 -4.05
C ASP A 231 -3.06 -29.75 -2.92
N VAL A 232 -3.19 -28.47 -3.27
CA VAL A 232 -3.01 -27.30 -2.40
C VAL A 232 -3.76 -26.11 -2.99
N ILE A 233 -4.30 -25.23 -2.15
CA ILE A 233 -4.70 -23.87 -2.54
C ILE A 233 -3.58 -22.93 -2.10
N TYR A 234 -3.11 -22.10 -3.02
CA TYR A 234 -2.19 -20.99 -2.75
C TYR A 234 -2.94 -19.66 -2.88
N THR A 235 -2.57 -18.69 -2.04
CA THR A 235 -3.12 -17.33 -2.04
C THR A 235 -2.03 -16.28 -2.05
N SER A 236 -2.25 -15.23 -2.84
CA SER A 236 -1.45 -14.00 -2.89
C SER A 236 -2.03 -12.91 -1.99
N THR A 237 -1.43 -11.72 -2.03
CA THR A 237 -1.95 -10.44 -1.52
C THR A 237 -3.15 -9.89 -2.34
N ASP A 238 -4.15 -10.74 -2.59
CA ASP A 238 -5.41 -10.34 -3.24
C ASP A 238 -6.39 -9.76 -2.21
N ASN A 239 -6.88 -8.53 -2.43
CA ASN A 239 -7.59 -7.80 -1.39
C ASN A 239 -8.94 -8.45 -1.03
N ASN A 240 -9.66 -9.03 -2.01
CA ASN A 240 -10.90 -9.75 -1.74
C ASN A 240 -10.66 -11.10 -1.03
N VAL A 241 -9.59 -11.81 -1.40
CA VAL A 241 -9.20 -13.08 -0.76
C VAL A 241 -8.82 -12.84 0.70
N ILE A 242 -7.94 -11.88 0.97
CA ILE A 242 -7.47 -11.57 2.33
C ILE A 242 -8.60 -11.01 3.21
N ASN A 243 -9.52 -10.22 2.65
CA ASN A 243 -10.70 -9.72 3.36
C ASN A 243 -11.77 -10.81 3.66
N THR A 244 -11.71 -11.98 3.02
CA THR A 244 -12.71 -13.06 3.21
C THR A 244 -12.03 -14.42 3.42
N TYR A 245 -10.86 -14.38 4.05
CA TYR A 245 -9.96 -15.52 4.19
C TYR A 245 -10.55 -16.66 5.03
N GLU A 246 -11.36 -16.34 6.05
CA GLU A 246 -12.02 -17.32 6.91
C GLU A 246 -12.97 -18.23 6.12
N ALA A 247 -13.65 -17.69 5.11
CA ALA A 247 -14.55 -18.46 4.25
C ALA A 247 -13.76 -19.40 3.32
N LEU A 248 -12.62 -18.93 2.79
CA LEU A 248 -11.68 -19.76 2.05
C LEU A 248 -11.10 -20.88 2.92
N GLY A 249 -10.60 -20.55 4.12
CA GLY A 249 -10.05 -21.49 5.09
C GLY A 249 -11.06 -22.54 5.53
N LYS A 250 -12.34 -22.18 5.69
CA LYS A 250 -13.42 -23.13 5.94
C LYS A 250 -13.56 -24.15 4.79
N VAL A 251 -13.65 -23.68 3.55
CA VAL A 251 -13.81 -24.56 2.37
C VAL A 251 -12.58 -25.45 2.18
N ALA A 252 -11.37 -24.91 2.35
CA ALA A 252 -10.13 -25.68 2.28
C ALA A 252 -10.11 -26.79 3.37
N LYS A 253 -10.47 -26.46 4.61
CA LYS A 253 -10.55 -27.41 5.73
C LYS A 253 -11.60 -28.50 5.52
N GLU A 254 -12.81 -28.14 5.06
CA GLU A 254 -13.89 -29.10 4.78
C GLU A 254 -13.53 -30.00 3.58
N GLY A 255 -12.91 -29.44 2.54
CA GLY A 255 -12.37 -30.17 1.40
C GLY A 255 -11.08 -30.95 1.67
N LYS A 256 -10.49 -30.81 2.88
CA LYS A 256 -9.19 -31.39 3.31
C LYS A 256 -8.01 -31.01 2.40
N ILE A 257 -8.03 -29.79 1.88
CA ILE A 257 -6.98 -29.23 1.04
C ILE A 257 -6.05 -28.34 1.89
N PRO A 258 -4.73 -28.53 1.83
CA PRO A 258 -3.77 -27.56 2.33
C PRO A 258 -4.02 -26.16 1.74
N LEU A 259 -4.17 -25.14 2.59
CA LEU A 259 -4.27 -23.71 2.23
C LEU A 259 -3.01 -22.94 2.65
N VAL A 260 -2.24 -22.49 1.66
CA VAL A 260 -0.96 -21.79 1.83
C VAL A 260 -1.13 -20.31 1.43
N SER A 261 -0.45 -19.39 2.12
CA SER A 261 -0.51 -17.95 1.82
C SER A 261 0.85 -17.28 1.74
N SER A 262 0.94 -16.28 0.86
CA SER A 262 2.02 -15.30 0.84
C SER A 262 1.86 -14.16 1.85
N ASP A 263 0.72 -14.06 2.53
CA ASP A 263 0.43 -12.98 3.49
C ASP A 263 0.52 -13.54 4.93
N PRO A 264 1.38 -12.99 5.81
CA PRO A 264 1.49 -13.45 7.20
C PRO A 264 0.23 -13.15 8.04
N SER A 265 -0.55 -12.12 7.67
CA SER A 265 -1.72 -11.67 8.45
C SER A 265 -2.89 -12.66 8.45
N VAL A 266 -2.85 -13.70 7.61
CA VAL A 266 -3.90 -14.72 7.50
C VAL A 266 -3.55 -16.09 8.09
N VAL A 267 -2.37 -16.23 8.71
CA VAL A 267 -1.94 -17.48 9.35
C VAL A 267 -2.92 -17.89 10.45
N GLU A 268 -3.24 -16.99 11.38
CA GLU A 268 -4.20 -17.25 12.46
C GLU A 268 -5.66 -17.32 11.97
N ARG A 269 -5.93 -16.88 10.73
CA ARG A 269 -7.27 -16.75 10.12
C ARG A 269 -7.67 -17.97 9.26
N GLY A 270 -6.87 -19.03 9.26
CA GLY A 270 -7.20 -20.31 8.63
C GLY A 270 -6.16 -20.84 7.63
N SER A 271 -5.05 -20.14 7.40
CA SER A 271 -3.91 -20.73 6.70
C SER A 271 -3.25 -21.75 7.60
N TRP A 272 -2.82 -22.91 7.09
CA TRP A 272 -2.07 -23.86 7.92
C TRP A 272 -0.56 -23.57 7.95
N ARG A 273 -0.07 -22.74 7.02
CA ARG A 273 1.30 -22.24 7.00
C ARG A 273 1.44 -20.91 6.24
N GLU A 274 2.48 -20.17 6.61
CA GLU A 274 2.98 -18.96 5.95
C GLU A 274 4.04 -19.31 4.91
N LEU A 275 4.20 -18.47 3.89
CA LEU A 275 5.39 -18.42 3.03
C LEU A 275 6.09 -17.06 3.16
N SER A 276 7.15 -17.00 3.97
CA SER A 276 8.07 -15.84 4.06
C SER A 276 9.27 -15.94 3.10
#